data_AF-A0A7Z0K9Q7-F1
#
_entry.id   AF-A0A7Z0K9Q7-F1
#
_cell.length_a   1.000
_cell.length_b   1.000
_cell.length_c   1.000
_cell.angle_alpha   90.00
_cell.angle_beta   90.00
_cell.angle_gamma   90.00
#
_symmetry.space_group_name_H-M   'P 1'
#
loop_
_entity.id
_entity.type
_entity.pdbx_description
1 polymer ?
#
loop_
_entity_poly.entity_id
_entity_poly.type
_entity_poly.pdbx_seq_one_letter_code
_entity_poly.pdbx_strand_id
1 'polypeptide(L)'
;MSGPTGQPSSSPNRGLRSRPVLMGICFTGGAVIGVLGTAVHGNLWMLGETHTGFVIPWGAVVALLLSLLGQLWAGLRADSLLEPTVMGITTFTVVTIAYLWTGPDQLMVPYSAEAMQLLPGPTLASLIWWLGSAGITLVSMVLVKWILARDKAVARAAARPGEGFLM
;
A
#
# COMPACT_ATOMS: atom_id res chain seq x y z
N MET A 1 -58.32 8.48 -16.12
CA MET A 1 -57.91 8.26 -14.71
C MET A 1 -56.40 8.12 -14.68
N SER A 2 -55.71 9.20 -14.34
CA SER A 2 -54.26 9.36 -14.29
C SER A 2 -53.76 9.03 -12.89
N GLY A 3 -53.10 7.87 -12.72
CA GLY A 3 -52.44 7.48 -11.48
C GLY A 3 -51.06 8.13 -11.34
N PRO A 4 -50.61 8.45 -10.11
CA PRO A 4 -49.45 9.30 -9.89
C PRO A 4 -48.13 8.57 -10.19
N THR A 5 -47.26 9.32 -10.87
CA THR A 5 -45.84 9.09 -11.10
C THR A 5 -45.12 8.77 -9.79
N GLY A 6 -44.64 7.53 -9.65
CA GLY A 6 -43.69 7.17 -8.61
C GLY A 6 -42.37 7.87 -8.84
N GLN A 7 -42.05 8.87 -8.01
CA GLN A 7 -40.69 9.43 -7.96
C GLN A 7 -39.75 8.40 -7.33
N PRO A 8 -38.61 8.08 -7.95
CA PRO A 8 -37.57 7.31 -7.29
C PRO A 8 -36.97 8.16 -6.16
N SER A 9 -37.06 7.65 -4.94
CA SER A 9 -36.44 8.24 -3.74
C SER A 9 -34.91 8.22 -3.89
N SER A 10 -34.33 9.36 -4.29
CA SER A 10 -32.90 9.59 -4.19
C SER A 10 -32.55 9.79 -2.71
N SER A 11 -31.97 8.79 -2.07
CA SER A 11 -31.29 8.97 -0.77
C SER A 11 -29.85 9.45 -1.06
N PRO A 12 -29.54 10.77 -1.01
CA PRO A 12 -28.29 11.31 -1.54
C PRO A 12 -27.11 11.18 -0.56
N ASN A 13 -27.31 10.56 0.62
CA ASN A 13 -26.46 10.83 1.78
C ASN A 13 -25.65 9.63 2.32
N ARG A 14 -25.65 8.48 1.65
CA ARG A 14 -24.84 7.31 2.07
C ARG A 14 -23.35 7.45 1.75
N GLY A 15 -22.95 8.28 0.79
CA GLY A 15 -21.56 8.39 0.33
C GLY A 15 -20.65 9.32 1.13
N LEU A 16 -21.21 10.31 1.85
CA LEU A 16 -20.41 11.33 2.55
C LEU A 16 -20.01 10.90 3.98
N ARG A 17 -20.86 10.17 4.70
CA ARG A 17 -20.52 9.68 6.06
C ARG A 17 -19.54 8.51 6.07
N SER A 18 -19.42 7.75 4.98
CA SER A 18 -18.52 6.61 4.88
C SER A 18 -17.06 7.00 4.63
N ARG A 19 -16.80 8.19 4.05
CA ARG A 19 -15.45 8.58 3.67
C ARG A 19 -14.52 8.88 4.86
N PRO A 20 -14.96 9.62 5.91
CA PRO A 20 -14.14 9.80 7.11
C PRO A 20 -13.83 8.48 7.82
N VAL A 21 -14.79 7.55 7.88
CA VAL A 21 -14.60 6.22 8.46
C VAL A 21 -13.55 5.43 7.67
N LEU A 22 -13.67 5.42 6.34
CA LEU A 22 -12.67 4.76 5.49
C LEU A 22 -11.28 5.40 5.63
N MET A 23 -11.21 6.73 5.77
CA MET A 23 -9.94 7.42 6.02
C MET A 23 -9.31 7.00 7.36
N GLY A 24 -10.13 6.87 8.42
CA GLY A 24 -9.71 6.35 9.71
C GLY A 24 -9.21 4.91 9.64
N ILE A 25 -9.88 4.05 8.84
CA ILE A 25 -9.43 2.69 8.55
C ILE A 25 -8.10 2.70 7.80
N CYS A 26 -7.92 3.60 6.82
CA CYS A 26 -6.68 3.69 6.05
C CYS A 26 -5.50 4.15 6.91
N PHE A 27 -5.72 5.15 7.77
CA PHE A 27 -4.72 5.62 8.73
C PHE A 27 -4.34 4.50 9.71
N THR A 28 -5.33 3.89 10.38
CA THR A 28 -5.09 2.82 11.35
C THR A 28 -4.45 1.60 10.69
N GLY A 29 -4.94 1.22 9.51
CA GLY A 29 -4.39 0.13 8.71
C GLY A 29 -2.94 0.38 8.29
N GLY A 30 -2.61 1.61 7.89
CA GLY A 30 -1.22 1.99 7.59
C GLY A 30 -0.32 1.88 8.82
N ALA A 31 -0.80 2.30 10.00
CA ALA A 31 -0.04 2.16 11.24
C ALA A 31 0.20 0.68 11.59
N VAL A 32 -0.84 -0.16 11.51
CA VAL A 32 -0.74 -1.61 11.76
C VAL A 32 0.22 -2.28 10.77
N ILE A 33 0.12 -1.98 9.47
CA ILE A 33 1.04 -2.48 8.45
C ILE A 33 2.47 -2.02 8.74
N GLY A 34 2.68 -0.77 9.16
CA GLY A 34 3.98 -0.23 9.53
C GLY A 34 4.62 -1.02 10.68
N VAL A 35 3.86 -1.34 11.72
CA VAL A 35 4.32 -2.15 12.87
C VAL A 35 4.60 -3.59 12.45
N LEU A 36 3.65 -4.25 11.77
CA LEU A 36 3.81 -5.65 11.35
C LEU A 36 4.95 -5.83 10.36
N GLY A 37 5.07 -4.91 9.39
CA GLY A 37 6.16 -4.93 8.43
C GLY A 37 7.51 -4.73 9.12
N THR A 38 7.59 -3.84 10.10
CA THR A 38 8.80 -3.68 10.93
C THR A 38 9.12 -4.95 11.73
N ALA A 39 8.12 -5.66 12.25
CA ALA A 39 8.36 -6.94 12.94
C ALA A 39 8.88 -8.05 12.00
N VAL A 40 8.43 -8.05 10.73
CA VAL A 40 8.74 -9.13 9.78
C VAL A 40 9.96 -8.83 8.90
N HIS A 41 10.34 -7.57 8.69
CA HIS A 41 11.35 -7.22 7.68
C HIS A 41 12.72 -7.85 7.92
N GLY A 42 13.10 -8.05 9.19
CA GLY A 42 14.37 -8.65 9.60
C GLY A 42 14.50 -10.15 9.33
N ASN A 43 13.48 -10.80 8.77
CA ASN A 43 13.57 -12.20 8.37
C ASN A 43 14.43 -12.35 7.12
N LEU A 44 15.53 -13.07 7.27
CA LEU A 44 16.54 -13.30 6.23
C LEU A 44 16.70 -14.81 5.99
N TRP A 45 17.02 -15.19 4.76
CA TRP A 45 17.63 -16.48 4.47
C TRP A 45 19.10 -16.28 4.10
N MET A 46 19.97 -17.10 4.68
CA MET A 46 21.38 -17.19 4.32
C MET A 46 21.53 -18.41 3.42
N LEU A 47 21.93 -18.20 2.16
CA LEU A 47 22.25 -19.29 1.23
C LEU A 47 23.77 -19.42 1.10
N GLY A 48 24.33 -20.49 1.66
CA GLY A 48 25.79 -20.74 1.68
C GLY A 48 26.40 -20.55 3.07
N GLU A 49 27.72 -20.38 3.12
CA GLU A 49 28.43 -20.16 4.38
C GLU A 49 28.15 -18.76 4.94
N THR A 50 28.24 -18.61 6.26
CA THR A 50 27.82 -17.40 6.99
C THR A 50 28.54 -16.12 6.57
N HIS A 51 29.73 -16.23 5.95
CA HIS A 51 30.60 -15.11 5.57
C HIS A 51 30.71 -14.87 4.06
N THR A 52 30.30 -15.82 3.23
CA THR A 52 30.40 -15.78 1.77
C THR A 52 29.07 -16.03 1.07
N GLY A 53 28.05 -16.40 1.84
CA GLY A 53 26.72 -16.74 1.37
C GLY A 53 25.92 -15.52 0.92
N PHE A 54 24.94 -15.78 0.07
CA PHE A 54 24.01 -14.78 -0.43
C PHE A 54 22.86 -14.61 0.56
N VAL A 55 22.60 -13.35 0.95
CA VAL A 55 21.50 -13.02 1.87
C VAL A 55 20.25 -12.65 1.06
N ILE A 56 19.14 -13.32 1.37
CA ILE A 56 17.82 -13.01 0.81
C ILE A 56 16.95 -12.38 1.90
N PRO A 57 16.67 -11.07 1.84
CA PRO A 57 15.82 -10.36 2.79
C PRO A 57 14.34 -10.53 2.47
N TRP A 58 13.85 -11.78 2.51
CA TRP A 58 12.48 -12.11 2.11
C TRP A 58 11.44 -11.45 3.03
N GLY A 59 11.76 -11.22 4.30
CA GLY A 59 10.87 -10.52 5.24
C GLY A 59 10.49 -9.13 4.76
N ALA A 60 11.47 -8.37 4.24
CA ALA A 60 11.23 -7.05 3.68
C ALA A 60 10.33 -7.11 2.44
N VAL A 61 10.52 -8.11 1.58
CA VAL A 61 9.67 -8.34 0.40
C VAL A 61 8.22 -8.62 0.80
N VAL A 62 8.02 -9.48 1.81
CA VAL A 62 6.68 -9.79 2.34
C VAL A 62 6.03 -8.55 2.95
N ALA A 63 6.77 -7.76 3.73
CA ALA A 63 6.27 -6.51 4.30
C ALA A 63 5.83 -5.51 3.21
N LEU A 64 6.64 -5.35 2.16
CA LEU A 64 6.31 -4.50 1.01
C LEU A 64 5.09 -5.00 0.24
N LEU A 65 4.95 -6.32 0.07
CA LEU A 65 3.78 -6.90 -0.58
C LEU A 65 2.51 -6.66 0.24
N LEU A 66 2.54 -6.84 1.56
CA LEU A 66 1.42 -6.53 2.45
C LEU A 66 1.02 -5.05 2.35
N SER A 67 2.00 -4.15 2.35
CA SER A 67 1.78 -2.72 2.16
C SER A 67 1.14 -2.41 0.80
N LEU A 68 1.64 -3.01 -0.28
CA LEU A 68 1.07 -2.84 -1.61
C LEU A 68 -0.39 -3.31 -1.67
N LEU A 69 -0.67 -4.52 -1.17
CA LEU A 69 -2.02 -5.08 -1.20
C LEU A 69 -3.00 -4.25 -0.36
N GLY A 70 -2.59 -3.80 0.83
CA GLY A 70 -3.40 -2.93 1.68
C GLY A 70 -3.75 -1.60 0.98
N GLN A 71 -2.76 -0.99 0.33
CA GLN A 71 -2.97 0.25 -0.42
C GLN A 71 -3.82 0.03 -1.67
N LEU A 72 -3.60 -1.03 -2.45
CA LEU A 72 -4.47 -1.36 -3.59
C LEU A 72 -5.92 -1.57 -3.15
N TRP A 73 -6.14 -2.30 -2.05
CA TRP A 73 -7.47 -2.47 -1.47
C TRP A 73 -8.09 -1.11 -1.11
N ALA A 74 -7.37 -0.23 -0.43
CA ALA A 74 -7.86 1.09 -0.04
C ALA A 74 -8.26 1.94 -1.26
N GLY A 75 -7.40 2.00 -2.28
CA GLY A 75 -7.64 2.77 -3.49
C GLY A 75 -8.80 2.26 -4.33
N LEU A 76 -8.88 0.95 -4.53
CA LEU A 76 -9.96 0.33 -5.30
C LEU A 76 -11.30 0.37 -4.54
N ARG A 77 -11.28 0.22 -3.21
CA ARG A 77 -12.49 0.32 -2.38
C ARG A 77 -13.08 1.73 -2.36
N ALA A 78 -12.23 2.75 -2.46
CA ALA A 78 -12.60 4.16 -2.42
C ALA A 78 -12.84 4.81 -3.80
N ASP A 79 -12.43 4.18 -4.91
CA ASP A 79 -12.30 4.80 -6.24
C ASP A 79 -11.51 6.13 -6.18
N SER A 80 -10.43 6.14 -5.39
CA SER A 80 -9.68 7.37 -5.09
C SER A 80 -8.22 7.08 -4.75
N LEU A 81 -7.35 8.04 -5.08
CA LEU A 81 -5.92 7.98 -4.78
C LEU A 81 -5.57 8.50 -3.38
N LEU A 82 -6.51 9.20 -2.71
CA LEU A 82 -6.24 9.81 -1.41
C LEU A 82 -6.11 8.75 -0.31
N GLU A 83 -7.03 7.82 -0.24
CA GLU A 83 -7.11 6.74 0.75
C GLU A 83 -5.86 5.84 0.75
N PRO A 84 -5.35 5.33 -0.41
CA PRO A 84 -4.09 4.59 -0.43
C PRO A 84 -2.88 5.47 -0.08
N THR A 85 -2.89 6.75 -0.46
CA THR A 85 -1.82 7.70 -0.09
C THR A 85 -1.76 7.90 1.42
N VAL A 86 -2.89 8.07 2.09
CA VAL A 86 -2.95 8.22 3.56
C VAL A 86 -2.43 6.96 4.24
N MET A 87 -2.84 5.77 3.78
CA MET A 87 -2.35 4.50 4.30
C MET A 87 -0.83 4.36 4.11
N GLY A 88 -0.32 4.68 2.91
CA GLY A 88 1.09 4.62 2.57
C GLY A 88 1.94 5.61 3.38
N ILE A 89 1.52 6.87 3.48
CA ILE A 89 2.19 7.89 4.31
C ILE A 89 2.25 7.42 5.76
N THR A 90 1.13 6.94 6.31
CA THR A 90 1.10 6.50 7.71
C THR A 90 2.01 5.30 7.94
N THR A 91 2.04 4.35 7.00
CA THR A 91 2.99 3.22 7.02
C THR A 91 4.43 3.74 7.04
N PHE A 92 4.79 4.60 6.08
CA PHE A 92 6.14 5.16 5.97
C PHE A 92 6.55 5.96 7.22
N THR A 93 5.63 6.73 7.81
CA THR A 93 5.88 7.45 9.06
C THR A 93 6.21 6.49 10.20
N VAL A 94 5.43 5.43 10.39
CA VAL A 94 5.71 4.43 11.44
C VAL A 94 7.05 3.75 11.21
N VAL A 95 7.35 3.34 9.97
CA VAL A 95 8.64 2.71 9.63
C VAL A 95 9.80 3.69 9.84
N THR A 96 9.62 4.97 9.52
CA THR A 96 10.64 6.00 9.75
C THR A 96 10.88 6.23 11.25
N ILE A 97 9.82 6.23 12.07
CA ILE A 97 9.96 6.30 13.53
C ILE A 97 10.77 5.11 14.05
N ALA A 98 10.48 3.91 13.58
CA ALA A 98 11.24 2.71 13.96
C ALA A 98 12.70 2.77 13.48
N TYR A 99 12.96 3.27 12.27
CA TYR A 99 14.30 3.41 11.71
C TYR A 99 15.16 4.42 12.48
N LEU A 100 14.56 5.54 12.92
CA LEU A 100 15.24 6.59 13.67
C LEU A 100 15.24 6.34 15.19
N TRP A 101 14.68 5.22 15.64
CA TRP A 101 14.58 4.91 17.07
C TRP A 101 15.96 4.63 17.67
N THR A 102 16.31 5.39 18.71
CA THR A 102 17.60 5.26 19.43
C THR A 102 17.48 4.54 20.78
N GLY A 103 16.30 3.99 21.08
CA GLY A 103 16.09 3.22 22.31
C GLY A 103 16.74 1.83 22.26
N PRO A 104 16.76 1.11 23.38
CA PRO A 104 17.44 -0.18 23.51
C PRO A 104 16.85 -1.26 22.60
N ASP A 105 15.55 -1.19 22.32
CA ASP A 105 14.85 -2.10 21.42
C ASP A 105 14.94 -1.61 19.97
N GLN A 106 16.16 -1.55 19.43
CA GLN A 106 16.39 -1.09 18.07
C GLN A 106 15.89 -2.14 17.07
N LEU A 107 14.69 -1.90 16.52
CA LEU A 107 13.99 -2.84 15.64
C LEU A 107 14.51 -2.84 14.20
N MET A 108 15.31 -1.85 13.80
CA MET A 108 15.87 -1.72 12.46
C MET A 108 17.36 -1.40 12.54
N VAL A 109 18.14 -1.89 11.58
CA VAL A 109 19.57 -1.58 11.49
C VAL A 109 19.77 -0.35 10.60
N PRO A 110 20.18 0.81 11.17
CA PRO A 110 20.35 2.03 10.41
C PRO A 110 21.58 1.92 9.52
N TYR A 111 21.46 2.51 8.33
CA TYR A 111 22.56 2.53 7.38
C TYR A 111 23.74 3.36 7.90
N SER A 112 24.90 2.72 7.98
CA SER A 112 26.21 3.32 8.15
C SER A 112 27.26 2.45 7.45
N ALA A 113 28.43 3.00 7.17
CA ALA A 113 29.53 2.23 6.56
C ALA A 113 29.92 1.04 7.45
N GLU A 114 29.92 1.24 8.77
CA GLU A 114 30.21 0.19 9.76
C GLU A 114 29.11 -0.88 9.79
N ALA A 115 27.82 -0.49 9.83
CA ALA A 115 26.71 -1.45 9.82
C ALA A 115 26.68 -2.28 8.54
N MET A 116 27.03 -1.70 7.39
CA MET A 116 27.10 -2.42 6.13
C MET A 116 28.27 -3.42 6.09
N GLN A 117 29.36 -3.15 6.80
CA GLN A 117 30.48 -4.10 6.94
C GLN A 117 30.18 -5.21 7.94
N LEU A 118 29.56 -4.89 9.07
CA LEU A 118 29.30 -5.85 10.16
C LEU A 118 28.04 -6.69 9.92
N LEU A 119 26.98 -6.08 9.39
CA LEU A 119 25.64 -6.66 9.25
C LEU A 119 25.01 -6.29 7.89
N PRO A 120 25.62 -6.66 6.75
CA PRO A 120 25.13 -6.27 5.42
C PRO A 120 23.69 -6.71 5.16
N GLY A 121 23.35 -7.95 5.54
CA GLY A 121 22.01 -8.51 5.35
C GLY A 121 20.91 -7.72 6.09
N PRO A 122 20.99 -7.59 7.43
CA PRO A 122 20.05 -6.79 8.22
C PRO A 122 19.98 -5.31 7.78
N THR A 123 21.11 -4.71 7.44
CA THR A 123 21.16 -3.32 6.94
C THR A 123 20.40 -3.18 5.62
N LEU A 124 20.61 -4.10 4.67
CA LEU A 124 19.88 -4.13 3.41
C LEU A 124 18.38 -4.37 3.61
N ALA A 125 17.99 -5.31 4.48
CA ALA A 125 16.59 -5.54 4.80
C ALA A 125 15.91 -4.29 5.36
N SER A 126 16.59 -3.58 6.26
CA SER A 126 16.11 -2.32 6.86
C SER A 126 15.92 -1.24 5.80
N LEU A 127 16.89 -1.08 4.90
CA LEU A 127 16.82 -0.13 3.78
C LEU A 127 15.71 -0.47 2.78
N ILE A 128 15.58 -1.75 2.39
CA ILE A 128 14.56 -2.21 1.47
C ILE A 128 13.18 -1.96 2.05
N TRP A 129 12.95 -2.26 3.33
CA TRP A 129 11.67 -2.00 3.97
C TRP A 129 11.38 -0.50 4.09
N TRP A 130 12.34 0.27 4.60
CA TRP A 130 12.16 1.71 4.82
C TRP A 130 11.95 2.48 3.52
N LEU A 131 12.90 2.44 2.59
CA LEU A 131 12.79 3.14 1.31
C LEU A 131 11.73 2.50 0.41
N GLY A 132 11.61 1.17 0.44
CA GLY A 132 10.62 0.46 -0.34
C GLY A 132 9.20 0.79 0.09
N SER A 133 8.93 1.11 1.36
CA SER A 133 7.57 1.49 1.80
C SER A 133 7.10 2.81 1.16
N ALA A 134 8.01 3.78 1.00
CA ALA A 134 7.75 4.98 0.22
C ALA A 134 7.58 4.65 -1.29
N GLY A 135 8.48 3.82 -1.84
CA GLY A 135 8.41 3.39 -3.24
C GLY A 135 7.11 2.66 -3.59
N ILE A 136 6.67 1.72 -2.76
CA ILE A 136 5.41 0.98 -2.90
C ILE A 136 4.21 1.90 -2.83
N THR A 137 4.29 3.01 -2.08
CA THR A 137 3.22 4.00 -2.06
C THR A 137 3.07 4.67 -3.43
N LEU A 138 4.17 5.02 -4.09
CA LEU A 138 4.11 5.56 -5.46
C LEU A 138 3.61 4.51 -6.46
N VAL A 139 4.10 3.27 -6.34
CA VAL A 139 3.66 2.16 -7.20
C VAL A 139 2.17 1.90 -7.05
N SER A 140 1.64 1.87 -5.81
CA SER A 140 0.23 1.65 -5.54
C SER A 140 -0.64 2.74 -6.18
N MET A 141 -0.24 4.00 -6.09
CA MET A 141 -0.95 5.12 -6.71
C MET A 141 -1.02 4.98 -8.24
N VAL A 142 0.09 4.60 -8.87
CA VAL A 142 0.14 4.35 -10.32
C VAL A 142 -0.78 3.20 -10.70
N LEU A 143 -0.73 2.09 -9.98
CA LEU A 143 -1.55 0.91 -10.24
C LEU A 143 -3.04 1.19 -10.03
N VAL A 144 -3.43 1.83 -8.93
CA VAL A 144 -4.84 2.22 -8.68
C VAL A 144 -5.33 3.13 -9.80
N LYS A 145 -4.57 4.18 -10.16
CA LYS A 145 -4.95 5.08 -11.25
C LYS A 145 -5.13 4.31 -12.56
N TRP A 146 -4.21 3.40 -12.89
CA TRP A 146 -4.26 2.61 -14.10
C TRP A 146 -5.48 1.67 -14.13
N ILE A 147 -5.75 0.95 -13.05
CA ILE A 147 -6.91 0.04 -12.93
C ILE A 147 -8.22 0.82 -13.08
N LEU A 148 -8.40 1.92 -12.34
CA LEU A 148 -9.62 2.73 -12.40
C LEU A 148 -9.83 3.36 -13.78
N ALA A 149 -8.76 3.79 -14.45
CA ALA A 149 -8.83 4.31 -15.82
C ALA A 149 -9.25 3.22 -16.83
N ARG A 150 -8.73 2.00 -16.66
CA ARG A 150 -9.09 0.84 -17.50
C ARG A 150 -10.57 0.47 -17.32
N ASP A 151 -11.05 0.38 -16.09
CA ASP A 151 -12.44 0.04 -15.80
C ASP A 151 -13.41 1.07 -16.41
N LYS A 152 -13.07 2.37 -16.30
CA LYS A 152 -13.83 3.46 -16.94
C LYS A 152 -13.80 3.39 -18.47
N ALA A 153 -12.72 2.90 -19.08
CA ALA A 153 -12.66 2.71 -20.52
C ALA A 153 -13.54 1.53 -20.98
N VAL A 154 -13.48 0.40 -20.27
CA VAL A 154 -14.28 -0.80 -20.56
C VAL A 154 -15.78 -0.49 -20.41
N ALA A 155 -16.18 0.19 -19.34
CA ALA A 155 -17.58 0.60 -19.13
C ALA A 155 -18.11 1.52 -20.24
N ARG A 156 -17.28 2.45 -20.73
CA ARG A 156 -17.63 3.33 -21.86
C ARG A 156 -17.80 2.58 -23.17
N ALA A 157 -16.98 1.57 -23.43
CA ALA A 157 -17.11 0.73 -24.62
C ALA A 157 -18.39 -0.12 -24.58
N ALA A 158 -18.70 -0.72 -23.43
CA ALA A 158 -19.91 -1.51 -23.24
C ALA A 158 -21.20 -0.69 -23.36
N ALA A 159 -21.16 0.61 -23.02
CA ALA A 159 -22.30 1.53 -23.13
C ALA A 159 -22.58 2.02 -24.56
N ARG A 160 -21.78 1.64 -25.57
CA ARG A 160 -22.01 1.93 -26.99
C ARG A 160 -22.35 0.69 -27.83
N PRO A 161 -23.37 -0.12 -27.48
CA PRO A 161 -23.79 -1.24 -28.32
C PRO A 161 -24.57 -0.70 -29.53
N GLY A 162 -23.86 -0.31 -30.60
CA GLY A 162 -24.52 0.15 -31.84
C GLY A 162 -23.64 0.79 -32.91
N GLU A 163 -22.44 1.28 -32.59
CA GLU A 163 -21.57 1.95 -33.58
C GLU A 163 -20.80 0.98 -34.50
N GLY A 164 -20.97 -0.34 -34.33
CA GLY A 164 -20.26 -1.39 -35.11
C GLY A 164 -21.10 -2.15 -36.14
N PHE A 165 -22.39 -1.82 -36.34
CA PHE A 165 -23.29 -2.55 -37.26
C PHE A 165 -23.56 -1.78 -38.57
N LEU A 166 -22.88 -0.67 -38.83
CA LEU A 166 -23.03 0.14 -40.04
C LEU A 166 -21.70 0.29 -40.81
N MET A 167 -20.97 -0.81 -40.99
CA MET A 167 -19.91 -0.94 -42.01
C MET A 167 -20.05 -2.26 -42.75
#